data_AF-A0A351C1Z1-F1
#
_entry.id   AF-A0A351C1Z1-F1
#
_cell.length_a   1.000
_cell.length_b   1.000
_cell.length_c   1.000
_cell.angle_alpha   90.00
_cell.angle_beta   90.00
_cell.angle_gamma   90.00
#
_symmetry.space_group_name_H-M   'P 1'
#
loop_
_entity.id
_entity.type
_entity.pdbx_description
1 polymer ?
#
loop_
_entity_poly.entity_id
_entity_poly.type
_entity_poly.pdbx_seq_one_letter_code
_entity_poly.pdbx_strand_id
1 'polypeptide(L)' 'MKFKTIFEPFKIKSVEPIIMSSEEERSLFLEEANFNPFQLHSKDILIDFLTDSGTSAMSSKQWSAIM' A
#
# COMPACT_ATOMS: atom_id res chain seq x y z
N MET A 1 12.57 9.14 -21.72
CA MET A 1 12.27 7.69 -21.92
C MET A 1 10.86 7.58 -22.50
N LYS A 2 10.64 6.69 -23.47
CA LYS A 2 9.29 6.38 -23.96
C LYS A 2 8.68 5.34 -23.02
N PHE A 3 7.70 5.72 -22.20
CA PHE A 3 6.99 4.77 -21.35
C PHE A 3 6.21 3.80 -22.23
N LYS A 4 6.42 2.49 -22.01
CA LYS A 4 5.55 1.46 -22.56
C LYS A 4 4.40 1.28 -21.57
N THR A 5 3.22 1.79 -21.90
CA THR A 5 2.03 1.49 -21.10
C THR A 5 1.73 0.00 -21.21
N ILE A 6 1.77 -0.69 -20.09
CA ILE A 6 1.36 -2.10 -19.96
C ILE A 6 -0.03 -2.06 -19.34
N PHE A 7 -0.97 -2.79 -19.92
CA PHE A 7 -2.27 -3.02 -19.31
C PHE A 7 -2.18 -4.18 -18.34
N GLU A 8 -2.76 -4.04 -17.16
CA GLU A 8 -2.79 -5.10 -16.16
C GLU A 8 -3.56 -6.31 -16.72
N PRO A 9 -2.98 -7.53 -16.74
CA PRO A 9 -3.63 -8.73 -17.25
C PRO A 9 -4.64 -9.32 -16.24
N PHE A 10 -5.25 -8.46 -15.43
CA PHE A 10 -6.24 -8.78 -14.42
C PHE A 10 -7.14 -7.55 -14.20
N LYS A 11 -8.30 -7.77 -13.57
CA LYS A 11 -9.20 -6.71 -13.13
C LYS A 11 -9.28 -6.68 -11.62
N ILE A 12 -9.47 -5.49 -11.05
CA ILE A 12 -9.69 -5.32 -9.62
C ILE A 12 -10.99 -6.04 -9.23
N LYS A 13 -10.92 -6.92 -8.23
CA LYS A 13 -12.07 -7.68 -7.70
C LYS A 13 -12.59 -7.11 -6.38
N SER A 14 -11.69 -6.58 -5.56
CA SER A 14 -11.95 -5.90 -4.29
C SER A 14 -10.91 -4.80 -4.12
N VAL A 15 -11.21 -3.81 -3.29
CA VAL A 15 -10.30 -2.72 -2.92
C VAL A 15 -10.15 -2.66 -1.40
N GLU A 16 -9.01 -2.17 -0.95
CA GLU A 16 -8.79 -1.75 0.44
C GLU A 16 -8.75 -0.21 0.46
N PRO A 17 -9.51 0.44 1.36
CA PRO A 17 -9.50 1.90 1.45
C PRO A 17 -8.16 2.40 2.01
N ILE A 18 -7.64 3.47 1.41
CA ILE A 18 -6.46 4.19 1.89
C ILE A 18 -6.83 5.63 2.24
N ILE A 19 -6.13 6.23 3.20
CA ILE A 19 -6.37 7.60 3.65
C ILE A 19 -5.30 8.50 3.04
N MET A 20 -5.73 9.61 2.43
CA MET A 20 -4.83 10.64 1.94
C MET A 20 -4.55 11.63 3.06
N SER A 21 -3.39 11.47 3.71
CA SER A 21 -2.91 12.41 4.71
C SER A 21 -2.50 13.75 4.10
N SER A 22 -2.51 14.80 4.91
CA SER A 22 -1.90 16.09 4.59
C SER A 22 -0.37 16.05 4.77
N GLU A 23 0.33 17.08 4.31
CA GLU A 23 1.77 17.19 4.52
C GLU A 23 2.14 17.44 5.98
N GLU A 24 1.31 18.21 6.68
CA GLU A 24 1.44 18.52 8.10
C GLU A 24 1.26 17.24 8.94
N GLU A 25 0.23 16.44 8.64
CA GLU A 25 0.01 15.15 9.30
C GLU A 25 1.21 14.22 9.11
N ARG A 26 1.73 14.09 7.88
CA ARG A 26 2.92 13.27 7.61
C ARG A 26 4.16 13.74 8.36
N SER A 27 4.33 15.05 8.54
CA SER A 27 5.45 15.61 9.30
C SER A 27 5.36 15.19 10.76
N LEU A 28 4.17 15.28 11.37
CA LEU A 28 3.93 14.84 12.74
C LEU A 28 4.16 13.33 12.90
N PHE A 29 3.65 12.50 11.98
CA PHE A 29 3.85 11.05 12.01
C PHE A 29 5.33 10.67 11.96
N LEU A 30 6.12 11.37 11.13
CA LEU A 30 7.56 11.14 11.04
C LEU A 30 8.29 11.55 12.32
N GLU A 31 7.92 12.68 12.94
CA GLU A 31 8.49 13.10 14.22
C GLU A 31 8.18 12.08 15.33
N GLU A 32 6.93 11.65 15.45
CA GLU A 32 6.50 10.64 16.43
C GLU A 32 7.20 9.29 16.22
N ALA A 33 7.45 8.93 14.96
CA ALA A 33 8.19 7.72 14.58
C ALA A 33 9.72 7.87 14.70
N ASN A 34 10.23 8.96 15.30
CA ASN A 34 11.67 9.25 15.41
C ASN A 34 12.39 9.18 14.05
N PHE A 35 11.71 9.63 12.99
CA PHE A 35 12.16 9.59 11.60
C PHE A 35 12.54 8.18 11.10
N ASN A 36 11.99 7.13 11.72
CA ASN A 36 12.16 5.75 11.30
C ASN A 36 10.87 5.21 10.68
N PRO A 37 10.80 5.02 9.35
CA PRO A 37 9.60 4.52 8.67
C PRO A 37 9.11 3.16 9.16
N PHE A 38 9.97 2.32 9.73
CA PHE A 38 9.56 1.04 10.34
C PHE A 38 8.67 1.21 11.57
N GLN A 39 8.63 2.41 12.15
CA GLN A 39 7.80 2.74 13.31
C GLN A 39 6.49 3.44 12.93
N LEU A 40 6.26 3.73 11.65
CA LEU A 40 4.99 4.30 11.19
C LEU A 40 3.86 3.27 11.25
N HIS A 41 2.66 3.72 11.60
CA HIS A 41 1.47 2.89 11.47
C HIS A 41 1.03 2.81 10.01
N SER A 42 0.60 1.63 9.56
CA SER A 42 0.19 1.41 8.15
C SER A 42 -0.95 2.32 7.68
N LYS A 43 -1.90 2.65 8.57
CA LYS A 43 -3.02 3.57 8.27
C LYS A 43 -2.58 4.99 7.92
N ASP A 44 -1.37 5.38 8.30
CA ASP A 44 -0.82 6.73 8.11
C ASP A 44 0.04 6.81 6.83
N ILE A 45 0.22 5.67 6.14
CA ILE A 45 0.98 5.51 4.90
C ILE A 45 0.03 5.47 3.70
N LEU A 46 0.22 6.37 2.74
CA LEU A 46 -0.62 6.44 1.53
C LEU A 46 -0.30 5.32 0.51
N ILE A 47 0.99 5.08 0.25
CA ILE A 47 1.47 3.99 -0.60
C ILE A 47 2.67 3.37 0.12
N ASP A 48 2.56 2.09 0.47
CA ASP A 48 3.59 1.37 1.20
C ASP A 48 4.49 0.59 0.25
N PHE A 49 5.78 0.97 0.21
CA PHE A 49 6.84 0.30 -0.54
C PHE A 49 7.92 -0.28 0.38
N LEU A 50 7.60 -0.51 1.66
CA LEU A 50 8.56 -1.01 2.64
C LEU A 50 9.04 -2.43 2.30
N THR A 51 8.16 -3.30 1.82
CA THR A 51 8.50 -4.68 1.46
C THR A 51 7.49 -5.29 0.47
N ASP A 52 7.94 -6.29 -0.29
CA ASP A 52 7.13 -7.19 -1.13
C ASP A 52 6.74 -8.49 -0.41
N SER A 53 7.25 -8.72 0.81
CA SER A 53 7.00 -9.92 1.58
C SER A 53 5.63 -9.88 2.28
N GLY A 54 4.65 -10.60 1.72
CA GLY A 54 3.31 -10.73 2.32
C GLY A 54 2.35 -9.58 2.02
N THR A 55 2.74 -8.65 1.15
CA THR A 55 1.97 -7.45 0.75
C THR A 55 1.30 -7.60 -0.63
N SER A 56 1.34 -8.79 -1.22
CA SER A 56 0.72 -9.08 -2.52
C SER A 56 -0.81 -9.23 -2.43
N ALA A 57 -1.52 -8.79 -3.48
CA ALA A 57 -2.96 -9.02 -3.60
C ALA A 57 -3.26 -10.45 -4.09
N MET A 58 -4.08 -11.20 -3.35
CA MET A 58 -4.54 -12.54 -3.74
C MET A 58 -5.65 -12.49 -4.80
N SER A 59 -5.64 -13.46 -5.70
CA SER A 59 -6.71 -13.68 -6.67
C SER A 59 -7.98 -14.24 -6.03
N SER A 60 -9.13 -14.13 -6.73
CA SER A 60 -10.38 -14.74 -6.28
C SER A 60 -10.30 -16.26 -6.12
N LYS A 61 -9.44 -16.93 -6.91
CA LYS A 61 -9.21 -18.39 -6.81
C LYS A 61 -8.46 -18.78 -5.54
N GLN A 62 -7.53 -17.94 -5.09
CA GLN A 62 -6.82 -18.15 -3.82
C GLN A 62 -7.77 -17.91 -2.65
N TRP A 63 -8.57 -16.84 -2.70
CA TRP A 63 -9.61 -16.60 -1.69
C TRP A 63 -10.62 -17.75 -1.58
N SER A 64 -11.05 -18.36 -2.70
CA SER A 64 -11.96 -19.53 -2.68
C SER A 64 -11.33 -20.82 -2.16
N ALA A 65 -10.01 -20.85 -1.97
CA ALA A 65 -9.32 -21.98 -1.34
C ALA A 65 -9.18 -21.78 0.17
N ILE A 66 -9.33 -20.54 0.65
CA ILE A 66 -9.28 -20.16 2.06
C ILE A 66 -10.69 -20.17 2.67
N MET A 67 -11.69 -19.71 1.92
CA MET A 67 -13.11 -19.61 2.29
C MET A 67 -13.97 -20.37 1.31
#